data_AF-A0A350DN59-F1
#
_entry.id   AF-A0A350DN59-F1
#
_cell.length_a   1.000
_cell.length_b   1.000
_cell.length_c   1.000
_cell.angle_alpha   90.00
_cell.angle_beta   90.00
_cell.angle_gamma   90.00
#
_symmetry.space_group_name_H-M   'P 1'
#
loop_
_entity.id
_entity.type
_entity.pdbx_description
1 polymer ?
#
loop_
_entity_poly.entity_id
_entity_poly.type
_entity_poly.pdbx_seq_one_letter_code
_entity_poly.pdbx_strand_id
1 'polypeptide(L)'
;MRLKSLKLAGFKSFANPTTFTFRHGITAIVGPNGCGKSNVIDAIRWVLGETSAKQLRGGAMSDVIFAGTQDKAAKSVASVELTFEHTQDEQTGIRHEFNLYHELSVRRQVNLEGRSDYFINGTRCRRRDVVDVFLGTGLGARSYAVIEQGMIGRIVESSPLQLREFIEEAAGVSRYQARREETQKKLEKTQDNLARLHDMQSELVSQQKRLSKQAASAERYEELALTLADIKQQLAIQQLYQAKHHQQQQKIAHERSANKVAVLQASYETLKAKQDKLAAHINQEQWLKDDAQSNHYQQQLSYQQAEHELSDAKSQLNVIAQQLTSLEQQRQQAVSEIERLKTEQAEQQNTLEELRPQLSELNDKRDTHKRNEQPLQRAYHDAQNQLSRLQDNNRALEQQQAINSQAQKRQQQNHDKWQRRQQNWQNLWQQLQRSLAPIDIVDVSEKGNSSNLQQTLDTQVTELNKQLQQIERQQDSIDERLSELQPQAHELQQRLNTQRRDLSEDEKRHAVLAGEYDTLHQILHPKPLSKNQLPIHHAKTADLNNDLENELSITTLREQIELSAKGQQ
;
A
#
# COMPACT_ATOMS: atom_id res chain seq x y z
N MET A 1 -61.00 107.71 -22.10
CA MET A 1 -61.77 106.65 -22.79
C MET A 1 -63.24 106.98 -22.68
N ARG A 2 -64.02 106.76 -23.74
CA ARG A 2 -65.49 106.92 -23.79
C ARG A 2 -66.12 105.68 -24.39
N LEU A 3 -67.23 105.18 -23.85
CA LEU A 3 -67.99 104.11 -24.50
C LEU A 3 -68.70 104.67 -25.75
N LYS A 4 -68.41 104.10 -26.92
CA LYS A 4 -68.96 104.50 -28.23
C LYS A 4 -70.11 103.59 -28.65
N SER A 5 -69.96 102.27 -28.52
CA SER A 5 -71.03 101.31 -28.81
C SER A 5 -71.00 100.06 -27.93
N LEU A 6 -72.16 99.40 -27.80
CA LEU A 6 -72.34 98.07 -27.20
C LEU A 6 -73.12 97.21 -28.19
N LYS A 7 -72.56 96.07 -28.60
CA LYS A 7 -73.26 95.05 -29.39
C LYS A 7 -73.57 93.84 -28.51
N LEU A 8 -74.79 93.35 -28.58
CA LEU A 8 -75.29 92.15 -27.89
C LEU A 8 -75.78 91.14 -28.92
N ALA A 9 -75.40 89.87 -28.82
CA ALA A 9 -76.02 88.79 -29.58
C ALA A 9 -76.14 87.53 -28.73
N GLY A 10 -77.35 86.96 -28.65
CA GLY A 10 -77.63 85.77 -27.83
C GLY A 10 -77.44 85.98 -26.32
N PHE A 11 -77.44 87.23 -25.82
CA PHE A 11 -77.17 87.54 -24.41
C PHE A 11 -78.46 87.82 -23.63
N LYS A 12 -78.79 86.99 -22.63
CA LYS A 12 -79.95 87.08 -21.73
C LYS A 12 -81.30 87.32 -22.42
N SER A 13 -81.70 88.58 -22.65
CA SER A 13 -82.95 88.97 -23.32
C SER A 13 -82.77 89.24 -24.83
N PHE A 14 -81.52 89.40 -25.28
CA PHE A 14 -81.16 89.89 -26.61
C PHE A 14 -80.85 88.72 -27.55
N ALA A 15 -81.91 88.03 -28.00
CA ALA A 15 -81.83 86.86 -28.89
C ALA A 15 -81.13 87.16 -30.23
N ASN A 16 -81.35 88.35 -30.78
CA ASN A 16 -80.86 88.80 -32.07
C ASN A 16 -79.74 89.86 -31.87
N PRO A 17 -78.80 89.99 -32.83
CA PRO A 17 -77.80 91.07 -32.82
C PRO A 17 -78.45 92.44 -32.63
N THR A 18 -78.10 93.11 -31.53
CA THR A 18 -78.65 94.39 -31.09
C THR A 18 -77.49 95.34 -30.79
N THR A 19 -77.48 96.53 -31.40
CA THR A 19 -76.41 97.52 -31.21
C THR A 19 -76.96 98.78 -30.54
N PHE A 20 -76.38 99.16 -29.41
CA PHE A 20 -76.58 100.45 -28.75
C PHE A 20 -75.42 101.38 -29.11
N THR A 21 -75.74 102.60 -29.55
CA THR A 21 -74.74 103.63 -29.88
C THR A 21 -74.87 104.76 -28.88
N PHE A 22 -73.79 105.05 -28.15
CA PHE A 22 -73.77 106.06 -27.08
C PHE A 22 -73.28 107.40 -27.63
N ARG A 23 -74.12 108.43 -27.52
CA ARG A 23 -73.77 109.80 -27.89
C ARG A 23 -72.94 110.46 -26.78
N HIS A 24 -72.37 111.63 -27.07
CA HIS A 24 -71.77 112.48 -26.04
C HIS A 24 -72.86 113.01 -25.09
N GLY A 25 -72.53 113.12 -23.80
CA GLY A 25 -73.48 113.52 -22.75
C GLY A 25 -74.23 112.34 -22.12
N ILE A 26 -75.38 112.63 -21.50
CA ILE A 26 -76.17 111.65 -20.74
C ILE A 26 -77.03 110.81 -21.70
N THR A 27 -76.90 109.48 -21.64
CA THR A 27 -77.78 108.54 -22.36
C THR A 27 -78.71 107.83 -21.37
N ALA A 28 -80.02 108.06 -21.48
CA ALA A 28 -81.03 107.39 -20.64
C ALA A 28 -81.57 106.13 -21.36
N ILE A 29 -81.62 105.00 -20.64
CA ILE A 29 -82.21 103.75 -21.13
C ILE A 29 -83.55 103.52 -20.43
N VAL A 30 -84.64 103.83 -21.14
CA VAL A 30 -86.02 103.73 -20.65
C VAL A 30 -86.77 102.56 -21.29
N GLY A 31 -87.86 102.12 -20.66
CA GLY A 31 -88.70 101.01 -21.11
C GLY A 31 -89.46 100.35 -19.97
N PRO A 32 -90.43 99.45 -20.26
CA PRO A 32 -91.23 98.77 -19.24
C PRO A 32 -90.39 97.80 -18.39
N ASN A 33 -90.99 97.24 -17.33
CA ASN A 33 -90.31 96.22 -16.53
C ASN A 33 -90.23 94.90 -17.32
N GLY A 34 -89.19 94.11 -17.05
CA GLY A 34 -88.87 92.90 -17.83
C GLY A 34 -88.15 93.12 -19.17
N CYS A 35 -88.14 94.32 -19.77
CA CYS A 35 -87.57 94.56 -21.11
C CYS A 35 -86.02 94.55 -21.20
N GLY A 36 -85.33 93.86 -20.29
CA GLY A 36 -83.87 93.69 -20.34
C GLY A 36 -83.02 94.88 -19.90
N LYS A 37 -83.59 95.96 -19.34
CA LYS A 37 -82.84 97.18 -18.93
C LYS A 37 -81.57 96.88 -18.12
N SER A 38 -81.69 96.09 -17.03
CA SER A 38 -80.54 95.73 -16.18
C SER A 38 -79.53 94.83 -16.89
N ASN A 39 -79.97 94.01 -17.85
CA ASN A 39 -79.10 93.12 -18.61
C ASN A 39 -78.09 93.87 -19.49
N VAL A 40 -78.34 95.16 -19.79
CA VAL A 40 -77.36 96.05 -20.44
C VAL A 40 -76.16 96.32 -19.53
N ILE A 41 -76.40 96.56 -18.23
CA ILE A 41 -75.33 96.78 -17.23
C ILE A 41 -74.57 95.47 -16.98
N ASP A 42 -75.30 94.35 -16.87
CA ASP A 42 -74.68 93.02 -16.72
C ASP A 42 -73.77 92.70 -17.91
N ALA A 43 -74.18 93.02 -19.14
CA ALA A 43 -73.38 92.81 -20.35
C ALA A 43 -72.07 93.62 -20.35
N ILE A 44 -72.11 94.89 -19.91
CA ILE A 44 -70.91 95.73 -19.79
C ILE A 44 -69.94 95.12 -18.78
N ARG A 45 -70.40 94.81 -17.55
CA ARG A 45 -69.57 94.18 -16.51
C ARG A 45 -68.99 92.84 -16.93
N TRP A 46 -69.77 92.03 -17.65
CA TRP A 46 -69.33 90.73 -18.14
C TRP A 46 -68.17 90.83 -19.13
N VAL A 47 -68.16 91.82 -20.03
CA VAL A 47 -67.00 92.07 -20.93
C VAL A 47 -65.80 92.63 -20.17
N LEU A 48 -66.00 93.56 -19.22
CA LEU A 48 -64.94 94.16 -18.39
C LEU A 48 -64.28 93.16 -17.41
N GLY A 49 -64.68 91.89 -17.43
CA GLY A 49 -63.92 90.78 -16.84
C GLY A 49 -64.57 90.12 -15.63
N GLU A 50 -65.82 90.44 -15.29
CA GLU A 50 -66.51 89.87 -14.13
C GLU A 50 -66.63 88.33 -14.22
N THR A 51 -66.33 87.64 -13.11
CA THR A 51 -66.19 86.18 -13.04
C THR A 51 -67.22 85.48 -12.15
N SER A 52 -68.01 86.21 -11.37
CA SER A 52 -69.08 85.67 -10.53
C SER A 52 -70.41 85.70 -11.28
N ALA A 53 -70.95 84.52 -11.62
CA ALA A 53 -72.28 84.40 -12.20
C ALA A 53 -73.36 85.02 -11.29
N LYS A 54 -73.17 84.96 -9.97
CA LYS A 54 -74.04 85.58 -8.95
C LYS A 54 -74.10 87.11 -9.09
N GLN A 55 -72.96 87.78 -9.34
CA GLN A 55 -72.96 89.24 -9.62
C GLN A 55 -73.63 89.58 -10.96
N LEU A 56 -73.72 88.62 -11.87
CA LEU A 56 -74.42 88.72 -13.15
C LEU A 56 -75.84 88.15 -13.09
N ARG A 57 -76.41 87.95 -11.90
CA ARG A 57 -77.80 87.49 -11.68
C ARG A 57 -78.11 86.12 -12.33
N GLY A 58 -77.13 85.22 -12.37
CA GLY A 58 -77.25 83.82 -12.82
C GLY A 58 -76.61 82.84 -11.82
N GLY A 59 -76.83 81.54 -12.02
CA GLY A 59 -76.19 80.47 -11.24
C GLY A 59 -74.83 80.07 -11.83
N ALA A 60 -74.77 79.90 -13.15
CA ALA A 60 -73.58 79.53 -13.91
C ALA A 60 -73.26 80.54 -15.03
N MET A 61 -72.05 80.47 -15.60
CA MET A 61 -71.61 81.35 -16.70
C MET A 61 -72.29 81.04 -18.05
N SER A 62 -72.96 79.89 -18.16
CA SER A 62 -73.90 79.55 -19.24
C SER A 62 -75.15 80.44 -19.25
N ASP A 63 -75.59 80.92 -18.08
CA ASP A 63 -76.92 81.50 -17.88
C ASP A 63 -77.04 82.93 -18.44
N VAL A 64 -75.93 83.47 -18.94
CA VAL A 64 -75.92 84.71 -19.74
C VAL A 64 -76.39 84.48 -21.18
N ILE A 65 -76.54 83.23 -21.61
CA ILE A 65 -77.00 82.87 -22.97
C ILE A 65 -78.54 82.93 -23.04
N PHE A 66 -79.08 83.41 -24.17
CA PHE A 66 -80.51 83.50 -24.43
C PHE A 66 -81.15 82.10 -24.41
N ALA A 67 -81.89 81.80 -23.33
CA ALA A 67 -82.46 80.49 -23.04
C ALA A 67 -83.69 80.12 -23.89
N GLY A 68 -84.21 81.04 -24.71
CA GLY A 68 -85.41 80.84 -25.52
C GLY A 68 -86.63 81.62 -25.02
N THR A 69 -87.58 81.83 -25.92
CA THR A 69 -88.97 82.27 -25.65
C THR A 69 -89.91 81.48 -26.58
N GLN A 70 -91.22 81.55 -26.36
CA GLN A 70 -92.20 80.83 -27.20
C GLN A 70 -92.01 81.12 -28.71
N ASP A 71 -91.72 82.36 -29.08
CA ASP A 71 -91.48 82.76 -30.49
C ASP A 71 -90.04 82.58 -30.98
N LYS A 72 -89.07 82.20 -30.12
CA LYS A 72 -87.63 82.23 -30.46
C LYS A 72 -86.84 81.11 -29.78
N ALA A 73 -86.25 80.25 -30.60
CA ALA A 73 -85.33 79.21 -30.16
C ALA A 73 -84.13 79.78 -29.36
N ALA A 74 -83.68 78.99 -28.37
CA ALA A 74 -82.48 79.26 -27.58
C ALA A 74 -81.22 79.43 -28.45
N LYS A 75 -80.20 80.09 -27.90
CA LYS A 75 -78.88 80.20 -28.55
C LYS A 75 -77.88 79.26 -27.87
N SER A 76 -76.88 78.82 -28.63
CA SER A 76 -75.74 78.02 -28.13
C SER A 76 -74.53 78.88 -27.71
N VAL A 77 -74.57 80.17 -28.01
CA VAL A 77 -73.50 81.14 -27.78
C VAL A 77 -74.11 82.49 -27.40
N ALA A 78 -73.52 83.17 -26.43
CA ALA A 78 -73.66 84.61 -26.23
C ALA A 78 -72.37 85.33 -26.62
N SER A 79 -72.50 86.50 -27.24
CA SER A 79 -71.39 87.42 -27.44
C SER A 79 -71.80 88.87 -27.13
N VAL A 80 -70.85 89.59 -26.54
CA VAL A 80 -70.98 91.02 -26.23
C VAL A 80 -69.68 91.70 -26.64
N GLU A 81 -69.80 92.80 -27.38
CA GLU A 81 -68.68 93.67 -27.76
C GLU A 81 -68.92 95.10 -27.25
N LEU A 82 -67.95 95.64 -26.53
CA LEU A 82 -67.85 97.05 -26.19
C LEU A 82 -66.87 97.71 -27.17
N THR A 83 -67.25 98.85 -27.75
CA THR A 83 -66.32 99.72 -28.49
C THR A 83 -66.09 100.99 -27.68
N PHE A 84 -64.84 101.23 -27.30
CA PHE A 84 -64.40 102.46 -26.65
C PHE A 84 -63.66 103.35 -27.64
N GLU A 85 -63.79 104.65 -27.45
CA GLU A 85 -63.08 105.71 -28.18
C GLU A 85 -62.10 106.38 -27.21
N HIS A 86 -60.89 106.69 -27.67
CA HIS A 86 -59.94 107.49 -26.91
C HIS A 86 -60.29 108.98 -27.00
N THR A 87 -60.27 109.66 -25.85
CA THR A 87 -60.81 111.01 -25.66
C THR A 87 -59.89 111.89 -24.80
N GLN A 88 -58.59 111.57 -24.79
CA GLN A 88 -57.55 112.27 -24.03
C GLN A 88 -56.25 112.23 -24.84
N ASP A 89 -55.46 113.30 -24.77
CA ASP A 89 -54.13 113.36 -25.37
C ASP A 89 -53.12 112.41 -24.72
N GLU A 90 -52.11 112.02 -25.49
CA GLU A 90 -51.04 111.05 -25.15
C GLU A 90 -50.21 111.38 -23.89
N GLN A 91 -50.37 112.60 -23.36
CA GLN A 91 -49.65 113.12 -22.20
C GLN A 91 -50.34 112.82 -20.85
N THR A 92 -51.66 112.57 -20.84
CA THR A 92 -52.42 112.27 -19.59
C THR A 92 -53.10 110.90 -19.58
N GLY A 93 -53.16 110.22 -20.72
CA GLY A 93 -53.70 108.86 -20.84
C GLY A 93 -52.83 107.78 -20.21
N ILE A 94 -53.47 106.73 -19.68
CA ILE A 94 -52.79 105.55 -19.13
C ILE A 94 -52.11 104.76 -20.24
N ARG A 95 -50.78 104.66 -20.20
CA ARG A 95 -49.98 104.04 -21.26
C ARG A 95 -50.09 102.51 -21.25
N HIS A 96 -50.95 101.97 -22.11
CA HIS A 96 -50.95 100.57 -22.52
C HIS A 96 -50.70 100.52 -24.03
N GLU A 97 -50.06 99.45 -24.51
CA GLU A 97 -49.75 99.21 -25.92
C GLU A 97 -50.99 99.23 -26.84
N PHE A 98 -52.18 98.90 -26.32
CA PHE A 98 -53.46 98.96 -27.04
C PHE A 98 -54.17 100.34 -26.94
N ASN A 99 -53.65 101.27 -26.15
CA ASN A 99 -54.17 102.65 -26.07
C ASN A 99 -53.57 103.57 -27.15
N LEU A 100 -52.71 103.02 -28.03
CA LEU A 100 -52.30 103.65 -29.29
C LEU A 100 -53.42 103.65 -30.35
N TYR A 101 -54.48 102.86 -30.16
CA TYR A 101 -55.62 102.84 -31.06
C TYR A 101 -56.68 103.89 -30.66
N HIS A 102 -57.08 104.73 -31.60
CA HIS A 102 -58.18 105.70 -31.47
C HIS A 102 -59.50 105.01 -31.03
N GLU A 103 -59.71 103.76 -31.43
CA GLU A 103 -60.81 102.92 -30.97
C GLU A 103 -60.32 101.56 -30.48
N LEU A 104 -60.88 101.12 -29.35
CA LEU A 104 -60.59 99.86 -28.68
C LEU A 104 -61.88 99.03 -28.62
N SER A 105 -61.93 97.93 -29.37
CA SER A 105 -62.99 96.93 -29.28
C SER A 105 -62.59 95.83 -28.29
N VAL A 106 -63.45 95.53 -27.32
CA VAL A 106 -63.28 94.42 -26.39
C VAL A 106 -64.52 93.54 -26.47
N ARG A 107 -64.33 92.27 -26.82
CA ARG A 107 -65.43 91.32 -27.03
C ARG A 107 -65.26 90.09 -26.15
N ARG A 108 -66.31 89.70 -25.44
CA ARG A 108 -66.40 88.42 -24.73
C ARG A 108 -67.43 87.52 -25.41
N GLN A 109 -67.15 86.23 -25.46
CA GLN A 109 -68.01 85.20 -26.04
C GLN A 109 -68.03 83.99 -25.10
N VAL A 110 -69.17 83.30 -24.97
CA VAL A 110 -69.28 82.07 -24.18
C VAL A 110 -70.17 81.06 -24.87
N ASN A 111 -69.82 79.78 -24.74
CA ASN A 111 -70.60 78.64 -25.22
C ASN A 111 -71.38 77.96 -24.08
N LEU A 112 -72.22 76.97 -24.40
CA LEU A 112 -72.96 76.18 -23.41
C LEU A 112 -72.06 75.45 -22.38
N GLU A 113 -70.79 75.20 -22.71
CA GLU A 113 -69.79 74.63 -21.77
C GLU A 113 -69.31 75.64 -20.72
N GLY A 114 -69.72 76.91 -20.79
CA GLY A 114 -69.27 78.00 -19.92
C GLY A 114 -67.86 78.54 -20.25
N ARG A 115 -67.21 78.05 -21.31
CA ARG A 115 -65.87 78.51 -21.72
C ARG A 115 -65.97 79.93 -22.28
N SER A 116 -65.35 80.89 -21.59
CA SER A 116 -65.33 82.30 -21.98
C SER A 116 -64.10 82.64 -22.82
N ASP A 117 -64.32 82.99 -24.08
CA ASP A 117 -63.32 83.56 -24.98
C ASP A 117 -63.33 85.09 -24.94
N TYR A 118 -62.14 85.68 -24.98
CA TYR A 118 -61.91 87.12 -24.94
C TYR A 118 -61.16 87.57 -26.18
N PHE A 119 -61.50 88.76 -26.69
CA PHE A 119 -60.86 89.36 -27.85
C PHE A 119 -60.65 90.86 -27.63
N ILE A 120 -59.51 91.38 -28.07
CA ILE A 120 -59.20 92.82 -28.14
C ILE A 120 -58.91 93.15 -29.60
N ASN A 121 -59.59 94.16 -30.15
CA ASN A 121 -59.52 94.56 -31.56
C ASN A 121 -59.63 93.37 -32.54
N GLY A 122 -60.51 92.41 -32.21
CA GLY A 122 -60.71 91.17 -32.96
C GLY A 122 -59.75 90.01 -32.63
N THR A 123 -58.55 90.29 -32.11
CA THR A 123 -57.53 89.28 -31.77
C THR A 123 -57.88 88.56 -30.46
N ARG A 124 -57.83 87.22 -30.46
CA ARG A 124 -58.11 86.40 -29.26
C ARG A 124 -57.02 86.59 -28.20
N CYS A 125 -57.40 86.90 -26.97
CA CYS A 125 -56.52 87.21 -25.85
C CYS A 125 -56.94 86.45 -24.58
N ARG A 126 -56.16 86.60 -23.50
CA ARG A 126 -56.49 86.04 -22.19
C ARG A 126 -57.32 87.05 -21.39
N ARG A 127 -58.13 86.56 -20.44
CA ARG A 127 -58.86 87.41 -19.47
C ARG A 127 -57.93 88.40 -18.74
N ARG A 128 -56.69 87.98 -18.43
CA ARG A 128 -55.71 88.84 -17.75
C ARG A 128 -55.37 90.08 -18.58
N ASP A 129 -55.23 89.91 -19.89
CA ASP A 129 -54.83 90.95 -20.82
C ASP A 129 -55.94 92.02 -20.95
N VAL A 130 -57.21 91.59 -21.01
CA VAL A 130 -58.38 92.48 -20.92
C VAL A 130 -58.41 93.26 -19.61
N VAL A 131 -58.08 92.61 -18.49
CA VAL A 131 -58.06 93.27 -17.18
C VAL A 131 -56.90 94.28 -17.06
N ASP A 132 -55.71 94.02 -17.61
CA ASP A 132 -54.58 94.98 -17.58
C ASP A 132 -54.83 96.20 -18.49
N VAL A 133 -55.54 96.05 -19.61
CA VAL A 133 -55.97 97.17 -20.47
C VAL A 133 -56.88 98.17 -19.72
N PHE A 134 -57.73 97.69 -18.80
CA PHE A 134 -58.56 98.55 -17.94
C PHE A 134 -57.96 98.82 -16.54
N LEU A 135 -56.77 98.31 -16.22
CA LEU A 135 -56.21 98.43 -14.88
C LEU A 135 -55.75 99.88 -14.61
N GLY A 136 -56.38 100.50 -13.62
CA GLY A 136 -56.16 101.93 -13.29
C GLY A 136 -56.96 102.90 -14.16
N THR A 137 -57.77 102.44 -15.14
CA THR A 137 -58.69 103.31 -15.90
C THR A 137 -60.01 103.59 -15.16
N GLY A 138 -60.20 102.97 -13.99
CA GLY A 138 -61.46 102.96 -13.25
C GLY A 138 -62.56 102.11 -13.91
N LEU A 139 -62.25 101.33 -14.96
CA LEU A 139 -63.20 100.49 -15.71
C LEU A 139 -62.90 98.98 -15.60
N GLY A 140 -62.26 98.54 -14.51
CA GLY A 140 -62.02 97.11 -14.25
C GLY A 140 -63.29 96.33 -13.84
N ALA A 141 -63.15 95.02 -13.59
CA ALA A 141 -64.26 94.19 -13.11
C ALA A 141 -64.81 94.62 -11.72
N ARG A 142 -63.99 95.26 -10.88
CA ARG A 142 -64.38 95.83 -9.57
C ARG A 142 -64.67 97.34 -9.63
N SER A 143 -64.74 97.92 -10.85
CA SER A 143 -64.93 99.34 -11.14
C SER A 143 -65.99 100.04 -10.29
N TYR A 144 -65.61 101.20 -9.75
CA TYR A 144 -66.52 102.17 -9.14
C TYR A 144 -67.41 102.90 -10.17
N ALA A 145 -67.04 102.90 -11.45
CA ALA A 145 -67.76 103.59 -12.53
C ALA A 145 -69.02 102.83 -13.01
N VAL A 146 -69.21 101.57 -12.63
CA VAL A 146 -70.43 100.79 -12.93
C VAL A 146 -71.22 100.49 -11.66
N ILE A 147 -71.94 101.51 -11.17
CA ILE A 147 -72.82 101.42 -9.99
C ILE A 147 -74.05 100.58 -10.31
N GLU A 148 -74.24 99.49 -9.56
CA GLU A 148 -75.47 98.68 -9.59
C GLU A 148 -76.38 98.96 -8.38
N GLN A 149 -77.61 98.46 -8.46
CA GLN A 149 -78.53 98.39 -7.33
C GLN A 149 -77.90 97.60 -6.17
N GLY A 150 -77.67 98.26 -5.03
CA GLY A 150 -77.02 97.68 -3.85
C GLY A 150 -75.52 98.00 -3.71
N MET A 151 -74.84 98.49 -4.75
CA MET A 151 -73.40 98.81 -4.70
C MET A 151 -73.08 99.88 -3.64
N ILE A 152 -73.95 100.87 -3.49
CA ILE A 152 -73.75 101.99 -2.55
C ILE A 152 -73.74 101.47 -1.10
N GLY A 153 -74.68 100.60 -0.73
CA GLY A 153 -74.69 99.94 0.59
C GLY A 153 -73.44 99.11 0.81
N ARG A 154 -73.07 98.27 -0.17
CA ARG A 154 -71.84 97.46 -0.13
C ARG A 154 -70.56 98.28 0.07
N ILE A 155 -70.48 99.51 -0.44
CA ILE A 155 -69.32 100.40 -0.21
C ILE A 155 -69.34 100.95 1.22
N VAL A 156 -70.50 101.41 1.72
CA VAL A 156 -70.67 101.90 3.09
C VAL A 156 -70.43 100.82 4.15
N GLU A 157 -70.79 99.58 3.85
CA GLU A 157 -70.62 98.39 4.72
C GLU A 157 -69.26 97.69 4.53
N SER A 158 -68.39 98.18 3.64
CA SER A 158 -67.13 97.49 3.30
C SER A 158 -66.09 97.56 4.41
N SER A 159 -65.31 96.49 4.58
CA SER A 159 -64.20 96.49 5.55
C SER A 159 -63.06 97.40 5.08
N PRO A 160 -62.20 97.93 5.98
CA PRO A 160 -61.12 98.85 5.58
C PRO A 160 -60.17 98.28 4.51
N LEU A 161 -59.98 96.96 4.45
CA LEU A 161 -59.18 96.30 3.41
C LEU A 161 -59.90 96.28 2.05
N GLN A 162 -61.22 96.11 2.04
CA GLN A 162 -62.03 96.16 0.82
C GLN A 162 -62.19 97.60 0.32
N LEU A 163 -62.42 98.55 1.23
CA LEU A 163 -62.49 99.98 0.92
C LEU A 163 -61.16 100.48 0.33
N ARG A 164 -60.03 99.98 0.85
CA ARG A 164 -58.70 100.25 0.31
C ARG A 164 -58.56 99.83 -1.16
N GLU A 165 -59.07 98.68 -1.59
CA GLU A 165 -59.00 98.28 -3.01
C GLU A 165 -59.65 99.35 -3.92
N PHE A 166 -60.84 99.84 -3.54
CA PHE A 166 -61.54 100.89 -4.30
C PHE A 166 -60.78 102.22 -4.30
N ILE A 167 -60.16 102.60 -3.17
CA ILE A 167 -59.33 103.82 -3.07
C ILE A 167 -58.07 103.68 -3.93
N GLU A 168 -57.42 102.50 -3.97
CA GLU A 168 -56.22 102.25 -4.76
C GLU A 168 -56.53 102.18 -6.27
N GLU A 169 -57.72 101.69 -6.69
CA GLU A 169 -58.19 101.78 -8.07
C GLU A 169 -58.51 103.23 -8.47
N ALA A 170 -59.22 103.98 -7.62
CA ALA A 170 -59.55 105.39 -7.85
C ALA A 170 -58.32 106.32 -7.86
N ALA A 171 -57.27 105.99 -7.10
CA ALA A 171 -55.98 106.67 -7.13
C ALA A 171 -55.06 106.19 -8.28
N GLY A 172 -55.50 105.21 -9.09
CA GLY A 172 -54.75 104.67 -10.23
C GLY A 172 -53.50 103.84 -9.87
N VAL A 173 -53.18 103.66 -8.58
CA VAL A 173 -51.92 103.04 -8.13
C VAL A 173 -51.89 101.52 -8.30
N SER A 174 -53.05 100.86 -8.44
CA SER A 174 -53.16 99.39 -8.55
C SER A 174 -52.26 98.80 -9.64
N ARG A 175 -52.12 99.48 -10.79
CA ARG A 175 -51.28 98.99 -11.91
C ARG A 175 -49.79 98.97 -11.57
N TYR A 176 -49.31 99.99 -10.85
CA TYR A 176 -47.93 100.03 -10.35
C TYR A 176 -47.70 98.95 -9.29
N GLN A 177 -48.62 98.81 -8.33
CA GLN A 177 -48.52 97.82 -7.26
C GLN A 177 -48.47 96.38 -7.80
N ALA A 178 -49.41 96.01 -8.68
CA ALA A 178 -49.46 94.67 -9.29
C ALA A 178 -48.20 94.36 -10.12
N ARG A 179 -47.69 95.34 -10.88
CA ARG A 179 -46.44 95.19 -11.65
C ARG A 179 -45.21 95.07 -10.74
N ARG A 180 -45.17 95.79 -9.61
CA ARG A 180 -44.11 95.68 -8.60
C ARG A 180 -44.10 94.29 -7.96
N GLU A 181 -45.26 93.77 -7.57
CA GLU A 181 -45.39 92.43 -6.97
C GLU A 181 -44.98 91.31 -7.94
N GLU A 182 -45.41 91.38 -9.20
CA GLU A 182 -44.96 90.40 -10.21
C GLU A 182 -43.45 90.50 -10.49
N THR A 183 -42.87 91.71 -10.47
CA THR A 183 -41.44 91.90 -10.67
C THR A 183 -40.65 91.34 -9.47
N GLN A 184 -41.11 91.60 -8.25
CA GLN A 184 -40.51 91.06 -7.02
C GLN A 184 -40.47 89.52 -7.04
N LYS A 185 -41.60 88.87 -7.34
CA LYS A 185 -41.69 87.41 -7.45
C LYS A 185 -40.82 86.80 -8.55
N LYS A 186 -40.51 87.57 -9.61
CA LYS A 186 -39.54 87.17 -10.65
C LYS A 186 -38.09 87.32 -10.19
N LEU A 187 -37.77 88.36 -9.43
CA LEU A 187 -36.43 88.57 -8.87
C LEU A 187 -36.09 87.47 -7.86
N GLU A 188 -36.98 87.19 -6.91
CA GLU A 188 -36.84 86.12 -5.91
C GLU A 188 -36.56 84.77 -6.57
N LYS A 189 -37.41 84.36 -7.52
CA LYS A 189 -37.20 83.12 -8.29
C LYS A 189 -35.90 83.10 -9.10
N THR A 190 -35.41 84.26 -9.54
CA THR A 190 -34.13 84.35 -10.26
C THR A 190 -32.94 84.20 -9.32
N GLN A 191 -33.04 84.76 -8.11
CA GLN A 191 -32.05 84.61 -7.05
C GLN A 191 -31.95 83.14 -6.57
N ASP A 192 -33.08 82.46 -6.37
CA ASP A 192 -33.13 81.02 -6.06
C ASP A 192 -32.44 80.16 -7.14
N ASN A 193 -32.65 80.49 -8.41
CA ASN A 193 -32.02 79.78 -9.53
C ASN A 193 -30.50 80.02 -9.56
N LEU A 194 -30.03 81.24 -9.28
CA LEU A 194 -28.61 81.58 -9.23
C LEU A 194 -27.89 80.87 -8.07
N ALA A 195 -28.51 80.77 -6.90
CA ALA A 195 -27.97 80.00 -5.77
C ALA A 195 -27.71 78.54 -6.17
N ARG A 196 -28.72 77.87 -6.73
CA ARG A 196 -28.61 76.46 -7.20
C ARG A 196 -27.54 76.26 -8.25
N LEU A 197 -27.35 77.22 -9.16
CA LEU A 197 -26.27 77.18 -10.16
C LEU A 197 -24.89 77.29 -9.51
N HIS A 198 -24.74 78.09 -8.45
CA HIS A 198 -23.50 78.18 -7.71
C HIS A 198 -23.21 76.91 -6.88
N ASP A 199 -24.23 76.31 -6.27
CA ASP A 199 -24.12 75.01 -5.59
C ASP A 199 -23.59 73.93 -6.55
N MET A 200 -24.23 73.77 -7.72
CA MET A 200 -23.81 72.82 -8.76
C MET A 200 -22.41 73.14 -9.30
N GLN A 201 -22.05 74.41 -9.48
CA GLN A 201 -20.70 74.81 -9.86
C GLN A 201 -19.65 74.40 -8.82
N SER A 202 -19.95 74.59 -7.52
CA SER A 202 -19.05 74.21 -6.43
C SER A 202 -18.83 72.70 -6.36
N GLU A 203 -19.88 71.92 -6.61
CA GLU A 203 -19.80 70.47 -6.64
C GLU A 203 -18.94 70.00 -7.83
N LEU A 204 -19.20 70.51 -9.04
CA LEU A 204 -18.43 70.17 -10.24
C LEU A 204 -16.94 70.49 -10.09
N VAL A 205 -16.58 71.62 -9.47
CA VAL A 205 -15.18 71.96 -9.16
C VAL A 205 -14.57 70.99 -8.14
N SER A 206 -15.35 70.50 -7.18
CA SER A 206 -14.91 69.47 -6.22
C SER A 206 -14.70 68.12 -6.92
N GLN A 207 -15.64 67.70 -7.78
CA GLN A 207 -15.52 66.50 -8.60
C GLN A 207 -14.29 66.57 -9.53
N GLN A 208 -14.06 67.70 -10.21
CA GLN A 208 -12.90 67.94 -11.07
C GLN A 208 -11.58 67.78 -10.30
N LYS A 209 -11.48 68.36 -9.10
CA LYS A 209 -10.29 68.24 -8.22
C LYS A 209 -10.05 66.83 -7.68
N ARG A 210 -11.10 65.98 -7.62
CA ARG A 210 -10.97 64.56 -7.32
C ARG A 210 -10.47 63.78 -8.54
N LEU A 211 -11.08 64.02 -9.70
CA LEU A 211 -10.70 63.36 -10.96
C LEU A 211 -9.27 63.67 -11.39
N SER A 212 -8.79 64.91 -11.24
CA SER A 212 -7.40 65.26 -11.59
C SER A 212 -6.37 64.57 -10.68
N LYS A 213 -6.67 64.37 -9.39
CA LYS A 213 -5.85 63.56 -8.49
C LYS A 213 -5.86 62.08 -8.87
N GLN A 214 -6.99 61.55 -9.35
CA GLN A 214 -7.09 60.17 -9.82
C GLN A 214 -6.31 59.96 -11.13
N ALA A 215 -6.40 60.89 -12.08
CA ALA A 215 -5.60 60.88 -13.32
C ALA A 215 -4.10 60.89 -13.02
N ALA A 216 -3.61 61.86 -12.23
CA ALA A 216 -2.20 61.94 -11.84
C ALA A 216 -1.70 60.74 -11.00
N SER A 217 -2.61 59.95 -10.41
CA SER A 217 -2.28 58.69 -9.76
C SER A 217 -2.26 57.49 -10.73
N ALA A 218 -3.03 57.55 -11.81
CA ALA A 218 -3.04 56.54 -12.87
C ALA A 218 -1.83 56.68 -13.79
N GLU A 219 -1.48 57.91 -14.19
CA GLU A 219 -0.26 58.24 -14.95
C GLU A 219 0.99 57.67 -14.25
N ARG A 220 1.16 57.96 -12.96
CA ARG A 220 2.26 57.42 -12.14
C ARG A 220 2.22 55.89 -12.00
N TYR A 221 1.04 55.28 -11.98
CA TYR A 221 0.92 53.82 -11.95
C TYR A 221 1.37 53.22 -13.29
N GLU A 222 1.07 53.86 -14.42
CA GLU A 222 1.50 53.44 -15.74
C GLU A 222 3.02 53.59 -15.92
N GLU A 223 3.61 54.70 -15.49
CA GLU A 223 5.08 54.89 -15.40
C GLU A 223 5.77 53.79 -14.57
N LEU A 224 5.21 53.47 -13.39
CA LEU A 224 5.71 52.42 -12.50
C LEU A 224 5.49 51.01 -13.07
N ALA A 225 4.40 50.77 -13.82
CA ALA A 225 4.14 49.49 -14.47
C ALA A 225 5.11 49.24 -15.64
N LEU A 226 5.41 50.27 -16.44
CA LEU A 226 6.36 50.22 -17.56
C LEU A 226 7.79 49.98 -17.05
N THR A 227 8.24 50.73 -16.04
CA THR A 227 9.57 50.53 -15.44
C THR A 227 9.70 49.17 -14.74
N LEU A 228 8.65 48.68 -14.08
CA LEU A 228 8.60 47.33 -13.52
C LEU A 228 8.63 46.24 -14.60
N ALA A 229 8.04 46.47 -15.77
CA ALA A 229 8.08 45.53 -16.90
C ALA A 229 9.49 45.44 -17.50
N ASP A 230 10.17 46.57 -17.70
CA ASP A 230 11.57 46.62 -18.15
C ASP A 230 12.51 45.93 -17.15
N ILE A 231 12.41 46.24 -15.86
CA ILE A 231 13.21 45.58 -14.80
C ILE A 231 12.97 44.06 -14.79
N LYS A 232 11.72 43.59 -14.98
CA LYS A 232 11.42 42.15 -15.11
C LYS A 232 12.04 41.54 -16.36
N GLN A 233 12.01 42.24 -17.49
CA GLN A 233 12.63 41.78 -18.74
C GLN A 233 14.15 41.67 -18.58
N GLN A 234 14.81 42.68 -17.99
CA GLN A 234 16.25 42.66 -17.71
C GLN A 234 16.63 41.51 -16.75
N LEU A 235 15.85 41.30 -15.68
CA LEU A 235 16.06 40.19 -14.74
C LEU A 235 15.90 38.82 -15.42
N ALA A 236 14.86 38.64 -16.24
CA ALA A 236 14.64 37.40 -16.98
C ALA A 236 15.78 37.12 -17.99
N ILE A 237 16.29 38.16 -18.66
CA ILE A 237 17.47 38.07 -19.53
C ILE A 237 18.70 37.66 -18.72
N GLN A 238 18.96 38.26 -17.56
CA GLN A 238 20.07 37.91 -16.67
C GLN A 238 19.98 36.45 -16.21
N GLN A 239 18.81 35.99 -15.78
CA GLN A 239 18.55 34.61 -15.38
C GLN A 239 18.78 33.62 -16.54
N LEU A 240 18.36 33.96 -17.76
CA LEU A 240 18.60 33.14 -18.96
C LEU A 240 20.10 33.03 -19.27
N TYR A 241 20.85 34.14 -19.19
CA TYR A 241 22.32 34.11 -19.35
C TYR A 241 23.00 33.27 -18.27
N GLN A 242 22.59 33.38 -17.00
CA GLN A 242 23.11 32.56 -15.91
C GLN A 242 22.81 31.06 -16.11
N ALA A 243 21.58 30.71 -16.46
CA ALA A 243 21.18 29.32 -16.74
C ALA A 243 21.96 28.74 -17.93
N LYS A 244 22.11 29.49 -19.03
CA LYS A 244 22.91 29.08 -20.19
C LYS A 244 24.39 28.91 -19.86
N HIS A 245 24.96 29.80 -19.04
CA HIS A 245 26.34 29.68 -18.58
C HIS A 245 26.53 28.45 -17.69
N HIS A 246 25.58 28.17 -16.78
CA HIS A 246 25.63 26.98 -15.93
C HIS A 246 25.47 25.68 -16.74
N GLN A 247 24.58 25.67 -17.75
CA GLN A 247 24.45 24.57 -18.71
C GLN A 247 25.77 24.33 -19.47
N GLN A 248 26.44 25.39 -19.93
CA GLN A 248 27.75 25.31 -20.59
C GLN A 248 28.81 24.69 -19.64
N GLN A 249 28.85 25.14 -18.38
CA GLN A 249 29.75 24.61 -17.35
C GLN A 249 29.48 23.12 -17.06
N GLN A 250 28.21 22.73 -16.87
CA GLN A 250 27.85 21.34 -16.65
C GLN A 250 28.18 20.46 -17.86
N LYS A 251 27.96 20.93 -19.09
CA LYS A 251 28.36 20.20 -20.30
C LYS A 251 29.87 19.95 -20.34
N ILE A 252 30.69 20.97 -20.08
CA ILE A 252 32.16 20.84 -20.02
C ILE A 252 32.59 19.91 -18.88
N ALA A 253 31.91 19.94 -17.72
CA ALA A 253 32.17 19.02 -16.61
C ALA A 253 31.80 17.57 -16.97
N HIS A 254 30.68 17.36 -17.67
CA HIS A 254 30.25 16.04 -18.15
C HIS A 254 31.21 15.48 -19.20
N GLU A 255 31.63 16.28 -20.19
CA GLU A 255 32.64 15.90 -21.20
C GLU A 255 33.98 15.51 -20.53
N ARG A 256 34.43 16.27 -19.53
CA ARG A 256 35.62 15.94 -18.72
C ARG A 256 35.44 14.64 -17.92
N SER A 257 34.24 14.38 -17.40
CA SER A 257 33.94 13.16 -16.65
C SER A 257 33.89 11.94 -17.57
N ALA A 258 33.20 12.03 -18.71
CA ALA A 258 33.12 10.99 -19.74
C ALA A 258 34.53 10.64 -20.26
N ASN A 259 35.38 11.63 -20.54
CA ASN A 259 36.77 11.40 -20.94
C ASN A 259 37.59 10.70 -19.83
N LYS A 260 37.39 11.05 -18.55
CA LYS A 260 38.03 10.32 -17.43
C LYS A 260 37.55 8.88 -17.34
N VAL A 261 36.25 8.63 -17.49
CA VAL A 261 35.68 7.28 -17.49
C VAL A 261 36.21 6.45 -18.65
N ALA A 262 36.28 7.00 -19.87
CA ALA A 262 36.84 6.32 -21.03
C ALA A 262 38.33 5.95 -20.84
N VAL A 263 39.14 6.86 -20.29
CA VAL A 263 40.56 6.58 -19.96
C VAL A 263 40.69 5.52 -18.86
N LEU A 264 39.87 5.58 -17.81
CA LEU A 264 39.84 4.58 -16.74
C LEU A 264 39.41 3.21 -17.27
N GLN A 265 38.37 3.16 -18.10
CA GLN A 265 37.86 1.93 -18.70
C GLN A 265 38.90 1.30 -19.63
N ALA A 266 39.55 2.07 -20.51
CA ALA A 266 40.66 1.57 -21.32
C ALA A 266 41.82 1.05 -20.44
N SER A 267 42.14 1.75 -19.34
CA SER A 267 43.16 1.26 -18.40
C SER A 267 42.76 -0.06 -17.73
N TYR A 268 41.49 -0.20 -17.33
CA TYR A 268 40.93 -1.43 -16.76
C TYR A 268 40.94 -2.58 -17.77
N GLU A 269 40.57 -2.34 -19.02
CA GLU A 269 40.62 -3.33 -20.10
C GLU A 269 42.07 -3.81 -20.35
N THR A 270 43.07 -2.90 -20.33
CA THR A 270 44.49 -3.33 -20.41
C THR A 270 44.99 -4.04 -19.15
N LEU A 271 44.42 -3.76 -17.97
CA LEU A 271 44.74 -4.48 -16.73
C LEU A 271 44.13 -5.89 -16.75
N LYS A 272 42.87 -6.01 -17.16
CA LYS A 272 42.16 -7.27 -17.32
C LYS A 272 42.85 -8.14 -18.37
N ALA A 273 43.22 -7.60 -19.53
CA ALA A 273 43.99 -8.33 -20.54
C ALA A 273 45.40 -8.80 -20.05
N LYS A 274 45.97 -8.17 -19.01
CA LYS A 274 47.16 -8.69 -18.32
C LYS A 274 46.80 -9.76 -17.28
N GLN A 275 45.72 -9.58 -16.54
CA GLN A 275 45.19 -10.56 -15.58
C GLN A 275 44.79 -11.87 -16.27
N ASP A 276 44.08 -11.80 -17.39
CA ASP A 276 43.67 -12.96 -18.19
C ASP A 276 44.89 -13.73 -18.72
N LYS A 277 45.95 -13.03 -19.14
CA LYS A 277 47.24 -13.65 -19.52
C LYS A 277 47.98 -14.28 -18.33
N LEU A 278 47.96 -13.63 -17.17
CA LEU A 278 48.53 -14.18 -15.94
C LEU A 278 47.75 -15.40 -15.46
N ALA A 279 46.43 -15.39 -15.54
CA ALA A 279 45.57 -16.54 -15.24
C ALA A 279 45.82 -17.69 -16.23
N ALA A 280 45.97 -17.41 -17.53
CA ALA A 280 46.36 -18.43 -18.51
C ALA A 280 47.74 -19.03 -18.21
N HIS A 281 48.73 -18.22 -17.83
CA HIS A 281 50.03 -18.71 -17.36
C HIS A 281 49.92 -19.53 -16.06
N ILE A 282 49.17 -19.08 -15.06
CA ILE A 282 48.97 -19.82 -13.81
C ILE A 282 48.30 -21.17 -14.07
N ASN A 283 47.29 -21.21 -14.94
CA ASN A 283 46.63 -22.46 -15.34
C ASN A 283 47.59 -23.38 -16.12
N GLN A 284 48.50 -22.82 -16.93
CA GLN A 284 49.54 -23.59 -17.64
C GLN A 284 50.58 -24.17 -16.66
N GLU A 285 51.07 -23.37 -15.70
CA GLU A 285 51.99 -23.82 -14.65
C GLU A 285 51.32 -24.85 -13.72
N GLN A 286 50.03 -24.68 -13.39
CA GLN A 286 49.25 -25.67 -12.66
C GLN A 286 49.11 -26.97 -13.46
N TRP A 287 48.78 -26.91 -14.75
CA TRP A 287 48.71 -28.10 -15.61
C TRP A 287 50.07 -28.81 -15.72
N LEU A 288 51.17 -28.07 -15.91
CA LEU A 288 52.53 -28.62 -15.92
C LEU A 288 52.91 -29.25 -14.57
N LYS A 289 52.53 -28.63 -13.46
CA LYS A 289 52.73 -29.17 -12.12
C LYS A 289 51.91 -30.45 -11.89
N ASP A 290 50.65 -30.47 -12.31
CA ASP A 290 49.75 -31.60 -12.06
C ASP A 290 50.08 -32.78 -12.99
N ASP A 291 50.54 -32.52 -14.21
CA ASP A 291 51.18 -33.51 -15.09
C ASP A 291 52.48 -34.05 -14.47
N ALA A 292 53.37 -33.18 -13.96
CA ALA A 292 54.58 -33.60 -13.25
C ALA A 292 54.26 -34.41 -11.97
N GLN A 293 53.18 -34.08 -11.25
CA GLN A 293 52.71 -34.85 -10.09
C GLN A 293 52.10 -36.20 -10.50
N SER A 294 51.35 -36.25 -11.61
CA SER A 294 50.85 -37.51 -12.19
C SER A 294 52.00 -38.42 -12.63
N ASN A 295 52.99 -37.88 -13.35
CA ASN A 295 54.18 -38.59 -13.77
C ASN A 295 55.03 -39.07 -12.57
N HIS A 296 55.18 -38.24 -11.54
CA HIS A 296 55.84 -38.64 -10.29
C HIS A 296 55.08 -39.75 -9.55
N TYR A 297 53.75 -39.67 -9.47
CA TYR A 297 52.92 -40.70 -8.85
C TYR A 297 52.97 -42.03 -9.63
N GLN A 298 53.00 -41.99 -10.96
CA GLN A 298 53.21 -43.18 -11.80
C GLN A 298 54.62 -43.78 -11.61
N GLN A 299 55.66 -42.95 -11.47
CA GLN A 299 57.01 -43.40 -11.13
C GLN A 299 57.09 -43.97 -9.71
N GLN A 300 56.37 -43.39 -8.74
CA GLN A 300 56.33 -43.88 -7.37
C GLN A 300 55.55 -45.21 -7.27
N LEU A 301 54.47 -45.37 -8.04
CA LEU A 301 53.72 -46.61 -8.13
C LEU A 301 54.54 -47.72 -8.80
N SER A 302 55.24 -47.44 -9.90
CA SER A 302 56.12 -48.43 -10.55
C SER A 302 57.37 -48.75 -9.71
N TYR A 303 57.88 -47.78 -8.94
CA TYR A 303 58.91 -48.03 -7.93
C TYR A 303 58.40 -48.93 -6.80
N GLN A 304 57.18 -48.69 -6.26
CA GLN A 304 56.56 -49.55 -5.26
C GLN A 304 56.27 -50.97 -5.78
N GLN A 305 55.86 -51.09 -7.04
CA GLN A 305 55.72 -52.40 -7.71
C GLN A 305 57.07 -53.11 -7.82
N ALA A 306 58.12 -52.41 -8.27
CA ALA A 306 59.47 -52.96 -8.35
C ALA A 306 60.05 -53.30 -6.96
N GLU A 307 59.75 -52.53 -5.89
CA GLU A 307 60.11 -52.89 -4.52
C GLU A 307 59.34 -54.12 -4.03
N HIS A 308 58.06 -54.27 -4.39
CA HIS A 308 57.29 -55.48 -4.10
C HIS A 308 57.85 -56.70 -4.83
N GLU A 309 58.10 -56.62 -6.13
CA GLU A 309 58.74 -57.68 -6.91
C GLU A 309 60.13 -58.04 -6.37
N LEU A 310 60.92 -57.04 -5.96
CA LEU A 310 62.23 -57.23 -5.31
C LEU A 310 62.09 -57.86 -3.92
N SER A 311 61.06 -57.51 -3.15
CA SER A 311 60.76 -58.07 -1.83
C SER A 311 60.30 -59.52 -1.95
N ASP A 312 59.43 -59.82 -2.91
CA ASP A 312 58.95 -61.16 -3.22
C ASP A 312 60.11 -62.04 -3.73
N ALA A 313 60.95 -61.52 -4.63
CA ALA A 313 62.16 -62.20 -5.09
C ALA A 313 63.18 -62.43 -3.95
N LYS A 314 63.34 -61.47 -3.02
CA LYS A 314 64.14 -61.65 -1.79
C LYS A 314 63.53 -62.69 -0.85
N SER A 315 62.20 -62.75 -0.72
CA SER A 315 61.52 -63.74 0.12
C SER A 315 61.69 -65.15 -0.47
N GLN A 316 61.55 -65.29 -1.79
CA GLN A 316 61.84 -66.52 -2.52
C GLN A 316 63.31 -66.93 -2.38
N LEU A 317 64.26 -65.98 -2.51
CA LEU A 317 65.68 -66.23 -2.25
C LEU A 317 65.95 -66.69 -0.82
N ASN A 318 65.29 -66.10 0.19
CA ASN A 318 65.42 -66.51 1.59
C ASN A 318 64.84 -67.90 1.83
N VAL A 319 63.69 -68.24 1.22
CA VAL A 319 63.10 -69.59 1.27
C VAL A 319 64.03 -70.60 0.59
N ILE A 320 64.58 -70.28 -0.57
CA ILE A 320 65.57 -71.12 -1.28
C ILE A 320 66.87 -71.26 -0.48
N ALA A 321 67.32 -70.22 0.23
CA ALA A 321 68.48 -70.28 1.11
C ALA A 321 68.24 -71.11 2.38
N GLN A 322 67.02 -71.10 2.93
CA GLN A 322 66.59 -71.99 4.02
C GLN A 322 66.47 -73.44 3.54
N GLN A 323 65.95 -73.67 2.32
CA GLN A 323 65.96 -74.99 1.68
C GLN A 323 67.39 -75.49 1.41
N LEU A 324 68.29 -74.64 0.92
CA LEU A 324 69.70 -74.99 0.72
C LEU A 324 70.43 -75.29 2.04
N THR A 325 70.22 -74.51 3.09
CA THR A 325 70.87 -74.76 4.39
C THR A 325 70.31 -76.01 5.08
N SER A 326 69.01 -76.28 4.99
CA SER A 326 68.42 -77.55 5.47
C SER A 326 68.88 -78.77 4.66
N LEU A 327 69.00 -78.66 3.33
CA LEU A 327 69.56 -79.72 2.48
C LEU A 327 71.06 -79.95 2.75
N GLU A 328 71.84 -78.90 2.98
CA GLU A 328 73.25 -79.02 3.38
C GLU A 328 73.39 -79.63 4.78
N GLN A 329 72.49 -79.30 5.72
CA GLN A 329 72.46 -79.91 7.04
C GLN A 329 72.06 -81.40 6.97
N GLN A 330 71.10 -81.78 6.12
CA GLN A 330 70.80 -83.18 5.80
C GLN A 330 71.98 -83.90 5.13
N ARG A 331 72.72 -83.22 4.24
CA ARG A 331 73.93 -83.76 3.61
C ARG A 331 75.03 -84.02 4.64
N GLN A 332 75.24 -83.10 5.58
CA GLN A 332 76.21 -83.27 6.66
C GLN A 332 75.81 -84.40 7.63
N GLN A 333 74.52 -84.51 7.98
CA GLN A 333 73.99 -85.64 8.74
C GLN A 333 74.25 -86.97 8.01
N ALA A 334 73.88 -87.09 6.74
CA ALA A 334 74.12 -88.29 5.94
C ALA A 334 75.60 -88.65 5.79
N VAL A 335 76.50 -87.66 5.68
CA VAL A 335 77.96 -87.89 5.70
C VAL A 335 78.42 -88.44 7.05
N SER A 336 77.95 -87.87 8.17
CA SER A 336 78.29 -88.38 9.51
C SER A 336 77.75 -89.79 9.77
N GLU A 337 76.57 -90.12 9.24
CA GLU A 337 76.00 -91.48 9.29
C GLU A 337 76.87 -92.46 8.49
N ILE A 338 77.38 -92.07 7.31
CA ILE A 338 78.29 -92.87 6.48
C ILE A 338 79.66 -93.06 7.16
N GLU A 339 80.21 -92.04 7.82
CA GLU A 339 81.47 -92.16 8.56
C GLU A 339 81.31 -93.07 9.77
N ARG A 340 80.20 -92.94 10.52
CA ARG A 340 79.86 -93.84 11.62
C ARG A 340 79.69 -95.29 11.15
N LEU A 341 78.99 -95.53 10.05
CA LEU A 341 78.82 -96.88 9.48
C LEU A 341 80.16 -97.48 9.02
N LYS A 342 81.12 -96.67 8.56
CA LYS A 342 82.49 -97.14 8.27
C LYS A 342 83.26 -97.52 9.53
N THR A 343 83.12 -96.77 10.64
CA THR A 343 83.75 -97.16 11.91
C THR A 343 83.13 -98.44 12.48
N GLU A 344 81.80 -98.57 12.44
CA GLU A 344 81.10 -99.81 12.85
C GLU A 344 81.51 -101.01 11.96
N GLN A 345 81.72 -100.79 10.65
CA GLN A 345 82.23 -101.82 9.74
C GLN A 345 83.69 -102.24 10.08
N ALA A 346 84.56 -101.31 10.47
CA ALA A 346 85.94 -101.62 10.86
C ALA A 346 86.00 -102.41 12.18
N GLU A 347 85.16 -102.05 13.16
CA GLU A 347 85.03 -102.80 14.42
C GLU A 347 84.48 -104.22 14.18
N GLN A 348 83.53 -104.38 13.26
CA GLN A 348 83.04 -105.70 12.84
C GLN A 348 84.09 -106.53 12.09
N GLN A 349 85.04 -105.90 11.39
CA GLN A 349 86.16 -106.61 10.77
C GLN A 349 87.20 -107.07 11.79
N ASN A 350 87.57 -106.23 12.76
CA ASN A 350 88.50 -106.61 13.83
C ASN A 350 87.94 -107.76 14.69
N THR A 351 86.67 -107.68 15.09
CA THR A 351 86.01 -108.76 15.85
C THR A 351 85.86 -110.06 15.03
N LEU A 352 85.74 -109.98 13.69
CA LEU A 352 85.79 -111.16 12.82
C LEU A 352 87.19 -111.81 12.77
N GLU A 353 88.27 -111.07 12.96
CA GLU A 353 89.62 -111.65 13.07
C GLU A 353 89.85 -112.28 14.45
N GLU A 354 89.33 -111.68 15.53
CA GLU A 354 89.38 -112.24 16.90
C GLU A 354 88.52 -113.51 17.08
N LEU A 355 87.37 -113.62 16.41
CA LEU A 355 86.51 -114.82 16.50
C LEU A 355 87.01 -116.01 15.66
N ARG A 356 87.89 -115.80 14.67
CA ARG A 356 88.45 -116.89 13.84
C ARG A 356 89.15 -118.00 14.65
N PRO A 357 90.09 -117.73 15.58
CA PRO A 357 90.68 -118.78 16.42
C PRO A 357 89.64 -119.46 17.33
N GLN A 358 88.67 -118.71 17.87
CA GLN A 358 87.61 -119.27 18.73
C GLN A 358 86.70 -120.24 17.96
N LEU A 359 86.41 -119.93 16.68
CA LEU A 359 85.69 -120.83 15.77
C LEU A 359 86.48 -122.10 15.42
N SER A 360 87.82 -122.07 15.44
CA SER A 360 88.62 -123.29 15.31
C SER A 360 88.42 -124.21 16.50
N GLU A 361 88.57 -123.69 17.72
CA GLU A 361 88.41 -124.46 18.96
C GLU A 361 86.98 -125.01 19.14
N LEU A 362 85.97 -124.28 18.66
CA LEU A 362 84.58 -124.74 18.62
C LEU A 362 84.33 -125.84 17.57
N ASN A 363 85.08 -125.90 16.47
CA ASN A 363 84.99 -127.01 15.51
C ASN A 363 85.57 -128.32 16.10
N ASP A 364 86.68 -128.27 16.83
CA ASP A 364 87.22 -129.43 17.54
C ASP A 364 86.25 -129.95 18.62
N LYS A 365 85.58 -129.04 19.34
CA LYS A 365 84.48 -129.38 20.27
C LYS A 365 83.28 -129.98 19.54
N ARG A 366 82.92 -129.48 18.35
CA ARG A 366 81.83 -130.06 17.53
C ARG A 366 82.15 -131.48 17.06
N ASP A 367 83.36 -131.73 16.57
CA ASP A 367 83.69 -133.04 15.98
C ASP A 367 84.05 -134.10 17.05
N THR A 368 84.35 -133.68 18.29
CA THR A 368 84.28 -134.56 19.47
C THR A 368 82.82 -134.87 19.87
N HIS A 369 81.89 -133.90 19.81
CA HIS A 369 80.47 -134.18 20.01
C HIS A 369 79.88 -135.17 18.98
N LYS A 370 80.26 -135.09 17.69
CA LYS A 370 79.85 -136.09 16.67
C LYS A 370 80.25 -137.52 17.01
N ARG A 371 81.39 -137.74 17.67
CA ARG A 371 81.81 -139.09 18.11
C ARG A 371 80.91 -139.66 19.22
N ASN A 372 80.24 -138.80 19.98
CA ASN A 372 79.31 -139.17 21.03
C ASN A 372 77.84 -139.31 20.55
N GLU A 373 77.56 -139.00 19.28
CA GLU A 373 76.19 -138.97 18.75
C GLU A 373 75.61 -140.39 18.53
N GLN A 374 76.40 -141.32 17.99
CA GLN A 374 75.98 -142.71 17.74
C GLN A 374 75.54 -143.49 19.00
N PRO A 375 76.24 -143.44 20.16
CA PRO A 375 75.73 -144.09 21.37
C PRO A 375 74.48 -143.39 21.93
N LEU A 376 74.36 -142.06 21.79
CA LEU A 376 73.23 -141.30 22.32
C LEU A 376 71.92 -141.59 21.55
N GLN A 377 71.99 -141.77 20.22
CA GLN A 377 70.84 -142.15 19.39
C GLN A 377 70.26 -143.52 19.79
N ARG A 378 71.09 -144.46 20.26
CA ARG A 378 70.62 -145.76 20.77
C ARG A 378 69.84 -145.60 22.09
N ALA A 379 70.37 -144.82 23.03
CA ALA A 379 69.69 -144.51 24.29
C ALA A 379 68.33 -143.81 24.07
N TYR A 380 68.22 -142.94 23.05
CA TYR A 380 66.96 -142.30 22.68
C TYR A 380 65.90 -143.30 22.20
N HIS A 381 66.28 -144.29 21.37
CA HIS A 381 65.35 -145.33 20.91
C HIS A 381 64.83 -146.23 22.05
N ASP A 382 65.68 -146.59 23.02
CA ASP A 382 65.23 -147.36 24.20
C ASP A 382 64.28 -146.53 25.08
N ALA A 383 64.55 -145.23 25.28
CA ALA A 383 63.64 -144.33 26.00
C ALA A 383 62.29 -144.17 25.27
N GLN A 384 62.30 -144.10 23.94
CA GLN A 384 61.08 -144.00 23.12
C GLN A 384 60.20 -145.26 23.21
N ASN A 385 60.82 -146.45 23.27
CA ASN A 385 60.13 -147.72 23.52
C ASN A 385 59.53 -147.82 24.94
N GLN A 386 60.15 -147.19 25.95
CA GLN A 386 59.57 -147.09 27.30
C GLN A 386 58.39 -146.10 27.33
N LEU A 387 58.47 -144.99 26.60
CA LEU A 387 57.41 -143.97 26.57
C LEU A 387 56.09 -144.52 26.00
N SER A 388 56.15 -145.32 24.92
CA SER A 388 54.96 -145.98 24.35
C SER A 388 54.22 -146.83 25.40
N ARG A 389 54.94 -147.68 26.14
CA ARG A 389 54.36 -148.56 27.18
C ARG A 389 53.74 -147.79 28.35
N LEU A 390 54.22 -146.58 28.62
CA LEU A 390 53.63 -145.70 29.65
C LEU A 390 52.39 -144.96 29.12
N GLN A 391 52.35 -144.60 27.83
CA GLN A 391 51.20 -143.91 27.22
C GLN A 391 49.95 -144.81 27.14
N ASP A 392 50.11 -146.09 26.80
CA ASP A 392 48.98 -147.02 26.77
C ASP A 392 48.41 -147.30 28.17
N ASN A 393 49.28 -147.45 29.18
CA ASN A 393 48.87 -147.58 30.58
C ASN A 393 48.18 -146.31 31.11
N ASN A 394 48.64 -145.11 30.73
CA ASN A 394 48.02 -143.87 31.20
C ASN A 394 46.60 -143.68 30.64
N ARG A 395 46.38 -144.01 29.35
CA ARG A 395 45.04 -143.96 28.74
C ARG A 395 44.02 -144.87 29.42
N ALA A 396 44.44 -146.03 29.93
CA ALA A 396 43.59 -146.91 30.72
C ALA A 396 43.22 -146.31 32.09
N LEU A 397 44.15 -145.60 32.73
CA LEU A 397 43.92 -144.92 34.01
C LEU A 397 43.02 -143.69 33.89
N GLU A 398 43.22 -142.86 32.85
CA GLU A 398 42.45 -141.63 32.62
C GLU A 398 40.94 -141.91 32.48
N GLN A 399 40.56 -143.01 31.81
CA GLN A 399 39.15 -143.41 31.70
C GLN A 399 38.52 -143.81 33.06
N GLN A 400 39.27 -144.45 33.96
CA GLN A 400 38.78 -144.73 35.32
C GLN A 400 38.73 -143.48 36.20
N GLN A 401 39.73 -142.60 36.13
CA GLN A 401 39.81 -141.42 36.99
C GLN A 401 38.79 -140.33 36.63
N ALA A 402 38.49 -140.14 35.33
CA ALA A 402 37.51 -139.15 34.89
C ALA A 402 36.10 -139.41 35.47
N ILE A 403 35.66 -140.68 35.50
CA ILE A 403 34.37 -141.11 36.07
C ILE A 403 34.31 -140.79 37.58
N ASN A 404 35.38 -141.08 38.32
CA ASN A 404 35.48 -140.71 39.75
C ASN A 404 35.53 -139.20 39.98
N SER A 405 36.16 -138.42 39.09
CA SER A 405 36.23 -136.96 39.22
C SER A 405 34.86 -136.27 39.13
N GLN A 406 33.92 -136.84 38.35
CA GLN A 406 32.54 -136.37 38.28
C GLN A 406 31.75 -136.63 39.58
N ALA A 407 32.14 -137.66 40.36
CA ALA A 407 31.60 -137.89 41.69
C ALA A 407 32.22 -136.92 42.73
N GLN A 408 33.54 -136.74 42.72
CA GLN A 408 34.23 -135.90 43.72
C GLN A 408 33.91 -134.39 43.58
N LYS A 409 33.76 -133.85 42.36
CA LYS A 409 33.35 -132.44 42.19
C LYS A 409 31.97 -132.13 42.77
N ARG A 410 31.04 -133.10 42.78
CA ARG A 410 29.73 -132.98 43.45
C ARG A 410 29.85 -132.96 44.98
N GLN A 411 30.88 -133.59 45.56
CA GLN A 411 31.17 -133.49 47.00
C GLN A 411 31.86 -132.17 47.37
N GLN A 412 32.94 -131.77 46.67
CA GLN A 412 33.69 -130.56 47.03
C GLN A 412 32.83 -129.29 46.95
N GLN A 413 32.00 -129.13 45.92
CA GLN A 413 31.09 -127.96 45.81
C GLN A 413 30.02 -127.90 46.92
N ASN A 414 29.76 -129.00 47.64
CA ASN A 414 28.91 -129.01 48.82
C ASN A 414 29.71 -128.90 50.14
N HIS A 415 30.98 -129.32 50.15
CA HIS A 415 31.87 -129.16 51.30
C HIS A 415 32.33 -127.69 51.47
N ASP A 416 32.61 -126.99 50.36
CA ASP A 416 32.92 -125.55 50.37
C ASP A 416 31.73 -124.70 50.85
N LYS A 417 30.49 -125.12 50.55
CA LYS A 417 29.25 -124.54 51.11
C LYS A 417 29.15 -124.74 52.63
N TRP A 418 29.83 -125.76 53.18
CA TRP A 418 29.83 -126.07 54.61
C TRP A 418 30.94 -125.31 55.36
N GLN A 419 32.20 -125.39 54.90
CA GLN A 419 33.32 -124.72 55.58
C GLN A 419 33.15 -123.19 55.62
N ARG A 420 32.67 -122.56 54.53
CA ARG A 420 32.36 -121.11 54.51
C ARG A 420 31.23 -120.72 55.48
N ARG A 421 30.33 -121.64 55.85
CA ARG A 421 29.28 -121.38 56.85
C ARG A 421 29.77 -121.62 58.28
N GLN A 422 30.72 -122.55 58.48
CA GLN A 422 31.36 -122.81 59.77
C GLN A 422 32.22 -121.62 60.24
N GLN A 423 32.97 -120.98 59.33
CA GLN A 423 33.70 -119.74 59.63
C GLN A 423 32.78 -118.56 59.95
N ASN A 424 31.62 -118.44 59.28
CA ASN A 424 30.62 -117.42 59.63
C ASN A 424 30.02 -117.60 61.03
N TRP A 425 29.90 -118.83 61.54
CA TRP A 425 29.35 -119.10 62.86
C TRP A 425 30.27 -118.69 64.02
N GLN A 426 31.59 -118.80 63.87
CA GLN A 426 32.52 -118.40 64.93
C GLN A 426 32.53 -116.87 65.15
N ASN A 427 32.43 -116.07 64.09
CA ASN A 427 32.40 -114.61 64.19
C ASN A 427 31.07 -114.07 64.77
N LEU A 428 29.95 -114.79 64.60
CA LEU A 428 28.65 -114.36 65.11
C LEU A 428 28.46 -114.63 66.62
N TRP A 429 29.04 -115.71 67.16
CA TRP A 429 28.84 -116.10 68.57
C TRP A 429 29.48 -115.13 69.57
N GLN A 430 30.53 -114.39 69.18
CA GLN A 430 31.29 -113.53 70.10
C GLN A 430 30.80 -112.07 70.22
N GLN A 431 30.00 -111.54 69.28
CA GLN A 431 29.55 -110.13 69.35
C GLN A 431 28.05 -109.91 69.20
N LEU A 432 27.26 -110.83 68.63
CA LEU A 432 25.79 -110.76 68.69
C LEU A 432 25.18 -111.37 69.97
N GLN A 433 26.04 -111.74 70.93
CA GLN A 433 25.67 -112.07 72.31
C GLN A 433 25.24 -110.83 73.13
N ARG A 434 25.30 -109.62 72.55
CA ARG A 434 24.69 -108.37 73.04
C ARG A 434 24.13 -107.54 71.87
N SER A 435 22.91 -107.75 71.38
CA SER A 435 21.88 -108.71 71.79
C SER A 435 20.79 -108.83 70.70
N LEU A 436 20.22 -110.03 70.54
CA LEU A 436 18.87 -110.40 70.07
C LEU A 436 18.11 -109.36 69.20
N ALA A 437 17.90 -109.54 67.88
CA ALA A 437 17.15 -110.60 67.16
C ALA A 437 15.61 -110.44 67.18
N PRO A 438 14.85 -110.99 66.19
CA PRO A 438 15.23 -111.78 64.99
C PRO A 438 14.88 -110.98 63.68
N ILE A 439 14.45 -111.47 62.49
CA ILE A 439 14.06 -112.80 61.95
C ILE A 439 14.10 -112.86 60.38
N ASP A 440 14.04 -114.09 59.84
CA ASP A 440 13.53 -114.56 58.52
C ASP A 440 14.21 -114.39 57.12
N ILE A 441 14.28 -115.56 56.44
CA ILE A 441 14.08 -115.92 55.00
C ILE A 441 15.02 -115.26 53.95
N VAL A 442 16.01 -115.90 53.27
CA VAL A 442 16.23 -117.23 52.59
C VAL A 442 15.83 -117.22 51.09
N ASP A 443 16.65 -117.58 50.07
CA ASP A 443 18.11 -117.92 50.02
C ASP A 443 18.92 -116.93 49.12
N VAL A 444 19.24 -117.05 47.80
CA VAL A 444 19.20 -118.10 46.76
C VAL A 444 20.31 -117.82 45.70
N SER A 445 20.89 -118.84 45.04
CA SER A 445 21.68 -118.83 43.76
C SER A 445 22.74 -117.72 43.53
N GLU A 446 24.05 -118.00 43.61
CA GLU A 446 24.93 -118.52 42.53
C GLU A 446 25.41 -117.54 41.44
N LYS A 447 26.73 -117.63 41.11
CA LYS A 447 27.50 -116.92 40.06
C LYS A 447 27.79 -115.44 40.35
N GLY A 448 28.85 -114.89 39.73
CA GLY A 448 29.14 -113.44 39.79
C GLY A 448 30.61 -112.99 39.68
N ASN A 449 31.60 -113.85 39.98
CA ASN A 449 33.03 -113.44 40.00
C ASN A 449 33.65 -113.21 38.61
N SER A 450 33.24 -112.12 37.94
CA SER A 450 33.89 -111.55 36.74
C SER A 450 33.59 -110.05 36.56
N SER A 451 33.32 -109.33 37.67
CA SER A 451 32.98 -107.89 37.66
C SER A 451 34.10 -106.96 38.15
N ASN A 452 35.33 -107.46 38.30
CA ASN A 452 36.56 -106.64 38.45
C ASN A 452 36.93 -105.89 37.14
N LEU A 453 35.92 -105.35 36.44
CA LEU A 453 36.02 -104.78 35.09
C LEU A 453 35.13 -103.54 34.89
N GLN A 454 34.49 -103.01 35.95
CA GLN A 454 33.58 -101.87 35.83
C GLN A 454 33.93 -100.65 36.73
N GLN A 455 34.29 -100.82 38.00
CA GLN A 455 34.51 -99.64 38.88
C GLN A 455 35.83 -98.89 38.66
N THR A 456 36.72 -99.39 37.81
CA THR A 456 37.83 -98.59 37.25
C THR A 456 37.36 -97.55 36.23
N LEU A 457 36.12 -97.59 35.75
CA LEU A 457 35.52 -96.51 34.95
C LEU A 457 34.96 -95.39 35.84
N ASP A 458 34.35 -95.68 36.99
CA ASP A 458 33.77 -94.67 37.89
C ASP A 458 34.82 -93.61 38.30
N THR A 459 36.07 -94.05 38.55
CA THR A 459 37.20 -93.17 38.87
C THR A 459 37.63 -92.22 37.75
N GLN A 460 37.22 -92.46 36.50
CA GLN A 460 37.46 -91.53 35.39
C GLN A 460 36.36 -90.46 35.28
N VAL A 461 35.12 -90.80 35.65
CA VAL A 461 33.98 -89.86 35.66
C VAL A 461 34.19 -88.76 36.71
N THR A 462 34.80 -89.08 37.85
CA THR A 462 35.06 -88.11 38.92
C THR A 462 36.07 -87.02 38.56
N GLU A 463 37.00 -87.26 37.64
CA GLU A 463 38.01 -86.25 37.27
C GLU A 463 37.48 -85.26 36.22
N LEU A 464 36.61 -85.70 35.31
CA LEU A 464 35.93 -84.83 34.34
C LEU A 464 35.05 -83.77 35.01
N ASN A 465 34.37 -84.11 36.09
CA ASN A 465 33.51 -83.15 36.82
C ASN A 465 34.29 -81.98 37.47
N LYS A 466 35.59 -82.12 37.76
CA LYS A 466 36.43 -80.98 38.19
C LYS A 466 36.65 -79.96 37.08
N GLN A 467 36.76 -80.42 35.82
CA GLN A 467 37.08 -79.56 34.69
C GLN A 467 35.93 -78.60 34.34
N LEU A 468 34.68 -79.04 34.54
CA LEU A 468 33.49 -78.20 34.35
C LEU A 468 33.43 -77.00 35.31
N GLN A 469 33.62 -77.21 36.62
CA GLN A 469 33.59 -76.13 37.62
C GLN A 469 34.69 -75.08 37.44
N GLN A 470 35.72 -75.36 36.63
CA GLN A 470 36.80 -74.41 36.35
C GLN A 470 36.48 -73.46 35.18
N ILE A 471 35.48 -73.78 34.35
CA ILE A 471 35.04 -72.96 33.20
C ILE A 471 34.01 -71.92 33.63
N GLU A 472 33.06 -72.27 34.49
CA GLU A 472 32.00 -71.35 34.98
C GLU A 472 32.61 -70.06 35.58
N ARG A 473 33.65 -70.21 36.41
CA ARG A 473 34.38 -69.09 37.06
C ARG A 473 35.12 -68.16 36.10
N GLN A 474 35.24 -68.50 34.82
CA GLN A 474 35.84 -67.61 33.82
C GLN A 474 34.80 -66.66 33.20
N GLN A 475 33.51 -67.04 33.20
CA GLN A 475 32.44 -66.24 32.59
C GLN A 475 32.12 -64.99 33.43
N ASP A 476 32.03 -65.14 34.76
CA ASP A 476 31.82 -64.00 35.69
C ASP A 476 32.84 -62.86 35.49
N SER A 477 34.09 -63.20 35.11
CA SER A 477 35.18 -62.24 34.90
C SER A 477 35.11 -61.42 33.60
N ILE A 478 34.11 -61.71 32.75
CA ILE A 478 33.89 -61.02 31.46
C ILE A 478 32.76 -59.99 31.62
N ASP A 479 31.69 -60.31 32.33
CA ASP A 479 30.56 -59.40 32.53
C ASP A 479 30.92 -58.17 33.38
N GLU A 480 31.81 -58.31 34.36
CA GLU A 480 32.30 -57.19 35.16
C GLU A 480 33.01 -56.12 34.29
N ARG A 481 33.69 -56.54 33.22
CA ARG A 481 34.36 -55.65 32.23
C ARG A 481 33.40 -54.98 31.24
N LEU A 482 32.18 -55.49 31.06
CA LEU A 482 31.17 -54.82 30.24
C LEU A 482 30.58 -53.59 30.95
N SER A 483 30.63 -53.55 32.28
CA SER A 483 30.12 -52.44 33.11
C SER A 483 30.90 -51.12 32.89
N GLU A 484 32.23 -51.19 32.73
CA GLU A 484 33.10 -50.00 32.63
C GLU A 484 32.99 -49.26 31.28
N LEU A 485 32.58 -49.95 30.21
CA LEU A 485 32.60 -49.42 28.83
C LEU A 485 31.34 -48.63 28.44
N GLN A 486 30.20 -48.87 29.11
CA GLN A 486 28.94 -48.20 28.80
C GLN A 486 28.95 -46.66 28.91
N PRO A 487 29.55 -46.01 29.95
CA PRO A 487 29.54 -44.55 30.04
C PRO A 487 30.31 -43.85 28.92
N GLN A 488 31.39 -44.46 28.42
CA GLN A 488 32.23 -43.87 27.36
C GLN A 488 31.49 -43.79 26.01
N ALA A 489 30.63 -44.77 25.71
CA ALA A 489 29.80 -44.77 24.50
C ALA A 489 28.78 -43.60 24.50
N HIS A 490 28.29 -43.19 25.68
CA HIS A 490 27.28 -42.15 25.79
C HIS A 490 27.85 -40.74 25.56
N GLU A 491 29.11 -40.48 25.93
CA GLU A 491 29.78 -39.22 25.62
C GLU A 491 30.01 -39.03 24.11
N LEU A 492 30.45 -40.10 23.42
CA LEU A 492 30.59 -40.12 21.96
C LEU A 492 29.26 -39.83 21.24
N GLN A 493 28.15 -40.36 21.77
CA GLN A 493 26.81 -40.12 21.23
C GLN A 493 26.37 -38.66 21.36
N GLN A 494 26.80 -37.94 22.41
CA GLN A 494 26.56 -36.49 22.52
C GLN A 494 27.38 -35.69 21.50
N ARG A 495 28.67 -36.02 21.32
CA ARG A 495 29.56 -35.36 20.33
C ARG A 495 29.08 -35.54 18.88
N LEU A 496 28.47 -36.70 18.57
CA LEU A 496 27.88 -36.96 17.25
C LEU A 496 26.62 -36.11 17.01
N ASN A 497 25.83 -35.85 18.06
CA ASN A 497 24.65 -34.99 17.99
C ASN A 497 25.00 -33.50 17.85
N THR A 498 26.13 -33.02 18.39
CA THR A 498 26.59 -31.65 18.12
C THR A 498 27.04 -31.49 16.67
N GLN A 499 27.87 -32.40 16.13
CA GLN A 499 28.32 -32.31 14.73
C GLN A 499 27.16 -32.37 13.72
N ARG A 500 26.09 -33.13 13.99
CA ARG A 500 24.86 -33.12 13.17
C ARG A 500 24.12 -31.78 13.21
N ARG A 501 24.25 -31.02 14.30
CA ARG A 501 23.64 -29.69 14.46
C ARG A 501 24.43 -28.65 13.66
N ASP A 502 25.76 -28.72 13.73
CA ASP A 502 26.68 -27.86 12.99
C ASP A 502 26.51 -28.06 11.47
N LEU A 503 26.45 -29.31 11.00
CA LEU A 503 26.15 -29.66 9.61
C LEU A 503 24.84 -29.02 9.13
N SER A 504 23.79 -29.03 9.98
CA SER A 504 22.50 -28.42 9.66
C SER A 504 22.52 -26.89 9.70
N GLU A 505 23.52 -26.24 10.29
CA GLU A 505 23.74 -24.79 10.10
C GLU A 505 24.45 -24.50 8.78
N ASP A 506 25.45 -25.30 8.40
CA ASP A 506 26.15 -25.14 7.12
C ASP A 506 25.26 -25.47 5.91
N GLU A 507 24.36 -26.47 6.01
CA GLU A 507 23.29 -26.69 5.02
C GLU A 507 22.40 -25.45 4.84
N LYS A 508 22.04 -24.76 5.94
CA LYS A 508 21.25 -23.52 5.89
C LYS A 508 22.04 -22.37 5.28
N ARG A 509 23.33 -22.22 5.61
CA ARG A 509 24.23 -21.23 4.98
C ARG A 509 24.34 -21.48 3.48
N HIS A 510 24.48 -22.75 3.07
CA HIS A 510 24.56 -23.13 1.66
C HIS A 510 23.24 -22.89 0.91
N ALA A 511 22.09 -23.08 1.57
CA ALA A 511 20.78 -22.73 1.01
C ALA A 511 20.57 -21.21 0.87
N VAL A 512 21.05 -20.41 1.83
CA VAL A 512 21.04 -18.93 1.72
C VAL A 512 21.94 -18.46 0.58
N LEU A 513 23.18 -18.96 0.49
CA LEU A 513 24.11 -18.65 -0.60
C LEU A 513 23.59 -19.10 -1.97
N ALA A 514 22.85 -20.20 -2.06
CA ALA A 514 22.16 -20.62 -3.28
C ALA A 514 21.03 -19.64 -3.65
N GLY A 515 20.26 -19.15 -2.67
CA GLY A 515 19.24 -18.12 -2.89
C GLY A 515 19.81 -16.76 -3.30
N GLU A 516 20.95 -16.36 -2.74
CA GLU A 516 21.71 -15.17 -3.17
C GLU A 516 22.24 -15.34 -4.60
N TYR A 517 22.75 -16.52 -4.95
CA TYR A 517 23.17 -16.83 -6.32
C TYR A 517 21.99 -16.79 -7.31
N ASP A 518 20.87 -17.46 -7.01
CA ASP A 518 19.68 -17.47 -7.88
C ASP A 518 19.06 -16.08 -8.04
N THR A 519 19.02 -15.26 -6.99
CA THR A 519 18.51 -13.88 -7.09
C THR A 519 19.45 -12.99 -7.92
N LEU A 520 20.77 -13.07 -7.72
CA LEU A 520 21.75 -12.37 -8.58
C LEU A 520 21.68 -12.84 -10.04
N HIS A 521 21.49 -14.13 -10.27
CA HIS A 521 21.35 -14.71 -11.61
C HIS A 521 20.04 -14.29 -12.30
N GLN A 522 18.92 -14.20 -11.56
CA GLN A 522 17.66 -13.64 -12.08
C GLN A 522 17.75 -12.14 -12.40
N ILE A 523 18.51 -11.36 -11.62
CA ILE A 523 18.77 -9.94 -11.89
C ILE A 523 19.61 -9.77 -13.16
N LEU A 524 20.61 -10.63 -13.39
CA LEU A 524 21.49 -10.58 -14.56
C LEU A 524 20.85 -11.11 -15.85
N HIS A 525 19.85 -12.01 -15.76
CA HIS A 525 19.21 -12.66 -16.90
C HIS A 525 17.66 -12.62 -16.86
N PRO A 526 17.03 -11.45 -16.99
CA PRO A 526 15.57 -11.31 -17.00
C PRO A 526 14.94 -11.95 -18.25
N LYS A 527 14.31 -13.12 -18.08
CA LYS A 527 13.45 -13.73 -19.10
C LYS A 527 12.06 -13.07 -19.13
N PRO A 528 11.43 -12.91 -20.31
CA PRO A 528 10.06 -12.40 -20.40
C PRO A 528 9.04 -13.35 -19.76
N LEU A 529 7.97 -12.75 -19.23
CA LEU A 529 6.99 -13.36 -18.32
C LEU A 529 6.22 -14.56 -18.88
N SER A 530 6.01 -15.58 -18.05
CA SER A 530 4.97 -16.59 -18.27
C SER A 530 4.27 -17.04 -16.97
N LYS A 531 3.11 -16.43 -16.70
CA LYS A 531 1.98 -16.89 -15.84
C LYS A 531 2.20 -17.23 -14.35
N ASN A 532 1.23 -16.73 -13.58
CA ASN A 532 0.71 -17.21 -12.30
C ASN A 532 1.44 -16.93 -10.97
N GLN A 533 0.61 -16.53 -10.00
CA GLN A 533 0.69 -16.74 -8.54
C GLN A 533 1.69 -15.91 -7.71
N LEU A 534 1.09 -14.97 -6.97
CA LEU A 534 1.52 -14.39 -5.68
C LEU A 534 1.54 -15.50 -4.58
N PRO A 535 2.10 -15.30 -3.35
CA PRO A 535 2.43 -14.01 -2.70
C PRO A 535 3.71 -13.90 -1.83
N ILE A 536 4.08 -12.63 -1.60
CA ILE A 536 4.55 -11.97 -0.35
C ILE A 536 5.05 -12.85 0.82
N HIS A 537 6.21 -12.49 1.40
CA HIS A 537 6.53 -12.79 2.81
C HIS A 537 7.14 -11.60 3.58
N HIS A 538 7.00 -11.62 4.92
CA HIS A 538 7.18 -10.48 5.84
C HIS A 538 8.62 -10.13 6.26
N ALA A 539 8.87 -8.83 6.51
CA ALA A 539 9.58 -8.26 7.69
C ALA A 539 9.27 -6.73 7.74
N LYS A 540 9.20 -5.93 8.84
CA LYS A 540 9.94 -5.82 10.12
C LYS A 540 11.45 -5.59 9.92
N THR A 541 12.13 -4.52 10.36
CA THR A 541 11.78 -3.30 11.14
C THR A 541 13.00 -2.33 11.01
N ALA A 542 13.02 -1.02 11.34
CA ALA A 542 12.08 -0.12 12.01
C ALA A 542 12.35 1.38 11.65
N ASP A 543 11.60 2.26 12.32
CA ASP A 543 11.97 3.60 12.84
C ASP A 543 12.16 4.86 11.95
N LEU A 544 11.39 5.88 12.40
CA LEU A 544 11.55 7.34 12.31
C LEU A 544 11.09 8.10 11.03
N ASN A 545 9.90 8.70 11.17
CA ASN A 545 9.48 10.06 10.79
C ASN A 545 9.84 10.54 9.36
N ASN A 546 8.90 10.98 8.50
CA ASN A 546 7.74 11.82 8.84
C ASN A 546 6.69 11.86 7.69
N ASP A 547 5.53 12.45 7.99
CA ASP A 547 4.66 13.22 7.08
C ASP A 547 3.85 12.60 5.91
N LEU A 548 2.58 13.02 5.88
CA LEU A 548 1.66 13.27 4.74
C LEU A 548 0.99 12.11 3.96
N GLU A 549 -0.34 12.16 4.02
CA GLU A 549 -1.29 12.08 2.89
C GLU A 549 -1.15 10.91 1.89
N ASN A 550 -1.83 9.80 2.21
CA ASN A 550 -2.20 8.79 1.21
C ASN A 550 -3.62 9.06 0.69
N GLU A 551 -3.71 9.60 -0.52
CA GLU A 551 -4.94 9.82 -1.28
C GLU A 551 -5.46 8.53 -1.94
N LEU A 552 -6.72 8.57 -2.37
CA LEU A 552 -7.33 7.77 -3.45
C LEU A 552 -7.45 6.24 -3.30
N SER A 553 -8.71 5.81 -3.23
CA SER A 553 -9.15 4.42 -3.36
C SER A 553 -8.96 3.86 -4.79
N ILE A 554 -8.43 2.64 -4.89
CA ILE A 554 -8.48 1.85 -6.13
C ILE A 554 -9.80 1.07 -6.18
N THR A 555 -10.70 1.45 -7.09
CA THR A 555 -11.93 0.71 -7.38
C THR A 555 -11.67 -0.49 -8.31
N THR A 556 -12.50 -1.53 -8.18
CA THR A 556 -12.26 -2.82 -8.83
C THR A 556 -12.69 -2.86 -10.30
N LEU A 557 -11.73 -3.05 -11.19
CA LEU A 557 -11.94 -3.38 -12.62
C LEU A 557 -12.56 -4.79 -12.78
N ARG A 558 -13.86 -4.93 -12.50
CA ARG A 558 -14.59 -6.20 -12.70
C ARG A 558 -16.03 -6.08 -13.22
N GLU A 559 -16.51 -4.87 -13.55
CA GLU A 559 -17.90 -4.62 -13.97
C GLU A 559 -18.00 -3.82 -15.30
N GLN A 560 -17.02 -3.94 -16.21
CA GLN A 560 -16.97 -3.15 -17.46
C GLN A 560 -16.94 -3.97 -18.77
N ILE A 561 -17.33 -5.25 -18.75
CA ILE A 561 -17.59 -6.01 -20.00
C ILE A 561 -18.84 -6.89 -19.85
N GLU A 562 -20.02 -6.30 -19.98
CA GLU A 562 -21.20 -6.98 -20.53
C GLU A 562 -21.89 -6.10 -21.59
N LEU A 563 -22.63 -6.75 -22.49
CA LEU A 563 -22.86 -6.27 -23.85
C LEU A 563 -23.99 -5.23 -24.00
N SER A 564 -23.65 -4.13 -24.68
CA SER A 564 -24.43 -3.42 -25.71
C SER A 564 -25.91 -3.81 -25.88
N ALA A 565 -26.83 -2.92 -25.49
CA ALA A 565 -28.25 -3.01 -25.82
C ALA A 565 -28.92 -1.64 -26.03
N LYS A 566 -28.43 -0.83 -26.98
CA LYS A 566 -29.19 0.30 -27.55
C LYS A 566 -29.23 0.25 -29.08
N GLY A 567 -29.89 -0.80 -29.57
CA GLY A 567 -30.32 -0.99 -30.96
C GLY A 567 -31.84 -0.92 -31.12
N GLN A 568 -32.54 -0.17 -30.27
CA GLN A 568 -33.99 0.11 -30.34
C GLN A 568 -34.31 1.40 -29.56
N GLN A 569 -35.13 2.27 -30.17
CA GLN A 569 -35.61 3.58 -29.67
C GLN A 569 -34.50 4.60 -29.34
#